data_AF-A0A3P9D8G3-F1
#
_entry.id   AF-A0A3P9D8G3-F1
#
_cell.length_a   1.000
_cell.length_b   1.000
_cell.length_c   1.000
_cell.angle_alpha   90.00
_cell.angle_beta   90.00
_cell.angle_gamma   90.00
#
_symmetry.space_group_name_H-M   'P 1'
#
loop_
_entity.id
_entity.type
_entity.pdbx_description
1 polymer ?
#
loop_
_entity_poly.entity_id
_entity_poly.type
_entity_poly.pdbx_seq_one_letter_code
_entity_poly.pdbx_strand_id
1 'polypeptide(L)' 'LNKLEEESILEGNPLRADKARSLIDTVRKKGDKACKITIKHLQIKDPSLFSQLRLNSDPSAQQGEVMHHIP' A
#
# COMPACT_ATOMS: atom_id res chain seq x y z
N LEU A 1 -11.29 -1.11 -2.31
CA LEU A 1 -12.10 -0.18 -1.49
C LEU A 1 -13.53 -0.68 -1.53
N ASN A 2 -14.35 -0.36 -0.54
CA ASN A 2 -15.79 -0.47 -0.73
C ASN A 2 -16.31 0.76 -1.50
N LYS A 3 -17.54 0.70 -2.01
CA LYS A 3 -18.10 1.80 -2.83
C LYS A 3 -18.18 3.13 -2.08
N LEU A 4 -18.58 3.10 -0.81
CA LEU A 4 -18.71 4.30 0.03
C LEU A 4 -17.36 4.98 0.29
N GLU A 5 -16.28 4.21 0.51
CA GLU A 5 -14.92 4.71 0.67
C GLU A 5 -14.42 5.35 -0.63
N GLU A 6 -14.70 4.72 -1.76
CA GLU A 6 -14.34 5.24 -3.09
C GLU A 6 -15.04 6.58 -3.37
N GLU A 7 -16.36 6.63 -3.19
CA GLU A 7 -17.17 7.86 -3.32
C GLU A 7 -16.67 8.95 -2.36
N SER A 8 -16.44 8.62 -1.09
CA SER A 8 -15.94 9.56 -0.09
C SER A 8 -14.57 10.14 -0.45
N ILE A 9 -13.66 9.34 -1.01
CA ILE A 9 -12.36 9.82 -1.47
C ILE A 9 -12.53 10.72 -2.70
N LEU A 10 -13.39 10.34 -3.65
CA LEU A 10 -13.57 11.07 -4.92
C LEU A 10 -14.30 12.40 -4.75
N GLU A 11 -15.34 12.44 -3.93
CA GLU A 11 -16.21 13.60 -3.75
C GLU A 11 -15.78 14.48 -2.58
N GLY A 12 -15.20 13.89 -1.53
CA GLY A 12 -14.81 14.61 -0.32
C GLY A 12 -13.54 15.44 -0.45
N ASN A 13 -12.84 15.39 -1.58
CA ASN A 13 -11.54 16.03 -1.77
C ASN A 13 -11.49 16.76 -3.13
N PRO A 14 -11.34 18.10 -3.17
CA PRO A 14 -11.30 18.84 -4.44
C PRO A 14 -9.96 18.68 -5.17
N LEU A 15 -8.84 18.55 -4.44
CA LEU A 15 -7.51 18.46 -5.03
C LEU A 15 -7.07 17.01 -5.22
N ARG A 16 -6.28 16.76 -6.27
CA ARG A 16 -5.65 15.44 -6.51
C ARG A 16 -4.79 14.99 -5.33
N ALA A 17 -4.08 15.92 -4.69
CA ALA A 17 -3.23 15.61 -3.54
C ALA A 17 -4.06 15.13 -2.34
N ASP A 18 -5.19 15.78 -2.07
CA ASP A 18 -6.10 15.41 -0.97
C ASP A 18 -6.72 14.03 -1.21
N LYS A 19 -7.14 13.75 -2.46
CA LYS A 19 -7.59 12.41 -2.88
C LYS A 19 -6.52 11.34 -2.64
N ALA A 20 -5.28 11.62 -3.04
CA ALA A 20 -4.16 10.70 -2.85
C ALA A 20 -3.90 10.43 -1.36
N ARG A 21 -3.92 11.47 -0.52
CA ARG A 21 -3.76 11.34 0.93
C ARG A 21 -4.87 10.50 1.55
N SER A 22 -6.13 10.80 1.23
CA SER A 22 -7.28 10.06 1.76
C SER A 22 -7.29 8.59 1.32
N LEU A 23 -6.87 8.31 0.09
CA LEU A 23 -6.68 6.94 -0.42
C LEU A 23 -5.66 6.17 0.41
N ILE A 24 -4.46 6.74 0.62
CA ILE A 24 -3.39 6.10 1.38
C ILE A 24 -3.79 5.90 2.83
N ASP A 25 -4.45 6.88 3.46
CA ASP A 25 -4.95 6.75 4.83
C ASP A 25 -6.01 5.65 4.96
N THR A 26 -6.90 5.53 3.98
CA THR A 26 -7.91 4.46 3.94
C THR A 26 -7.27 3.09 3.80
N VAL A 27 -6.30 2.94 2.91
CA VAL A 27 -5.55 1.68 2.73
C VAL A 27 -4.78 1.31 4.00
N ARG A 28 -4.11 2.29 4.62
CA ARG A 28 -3.36 2.11 5.87
C ARG A 28 -4.27 1.63 7.01
N LYS A 29 -5.46 2.20 7.16
CA LYS A 29 -6.46 1.77 8.17
C LYS A 29 -6.95 0.34 7.95
N LYS A 30 -6.92 -0.19 6.72
CA LYS A 30 -7.27 -1.58 6.41
C LYS A 30 -6.16 -2.59 6.72
N GLY A 31 -4.93 -2.12 6.96
CA GLY A 31 -3.79 -2.93 7.38
C GLY A 31 -2.98 -3.54 6.24
N ASP A 32 -2.02 -4.38 6.62
CA ASP A 32 -0.89 -4.79 5.78
C ASP A 32 -1.29 -5.48 4.48
N LYS A 33 -2.34 -6.30 4.50
CA LYS A 33 -2.81 -7.00 3.30
C LYS A 33 -3.25 -5.99 2.23
N ALA A 34 -3.98 -4.95 2.64
CA ALA A 34 -4.42 -3.89 1.72
C ALA A 34 -3.22 -3.07 1.24
N CYS A 35 -2.30 -2.70 2.14
CA CYS A 35 -1.07 -2.00 1.79
C CYS A 35 -0.26 -2.75 0.73
N LYS A 36 -0.02 -4.05 0.92
CA LYS A 36 0.72 -4.91 -0.03
C LYS A 36 0.04 -4.96 -1.41
N ILE A 37 -1.29 -5.02 -1.46
CA ILE A 37 -2.05 -4.99 -2.72
C ILE A 37 -1.86 -3.64 -3.42
N THR A 38 -1.98 -2.54 -2.69
CA THR A 38 -1.81 -1.18 -3.25
C THR A 38 -0.40 -0.94 -3.76
N ILE A 39 0.62 -1.39 -3.04
CA ILE A 39 2.03 -1.29 -3.46
C ILE A 39 2.27 -2.11 -4.75
N LYS A 40 1.77 -3.35 -4.83
CA LYS A 40 1.84 -4.15 -6.06
C LYS A 40 1.12 -3.50 -7.24
N HIS A 41 -0.07 -2.92 -6.99
CA HIS A 41 -0.80 -2.21 -8.02
C HIS A 41 -0.05 -0.96 -8.51
N LEU A 42 0.58 -0.21 -7.59
CA LEU A 42 1.42 0.93 -7.93
C LEU A 42 2.61 0.52 -8.80
N GLN A 43 3.27 -0.60 -8.49
CA GLN A 43 4.37 -1.14 -9.30
C GLN A 43 3.95 -1.41 -10.76
N ILE A 44 2.75 -1.95 -10.97
CA ILE A 44 2.23 -2.25 -12.32
C ILE A 44 1.83 -0.96 -13.04
N LYS A 45 1.18 -0.04 -12.32
CA LYS A 45 0.61 1.17 -12.90
C LYS A 45 1.65 2.26 -13.19
N ASP A 46 2.63 2.39 -12.31
CA ASP A 46 3.70 3.38 -12.41
C ASP A 46 5.02 2.82 -11.82
N PRO A 47 5.78 2.06 -12.63
CA PRO A 47 7.06 1.50 -12.22
C PRO A 47 8.07 2.57 -11.81
N SER A 48 8.06 3.75 -12.47
CA SER A 48 8.97 4.84 -12.18
C SER A 48 8.72 5.39 -10.78
N LEU A 49 7.46 5.69 -10.44
CA LEU A 49 7.09 6.16 -9.12
C LEU A 49 7.36 5.09 -8.04
N PHE A 50 7.07 3.82 -8.33
CA PHE A 50 7.40 2.72 -7.43
C PHE A 50 8.90 2.67 -7.10
N SER A 51 9.76 2.80 -8.12
CA SER A 51 11.22 2.85 -7.95
C SER A 51 11.67 4.09 -7.18
N GLN A 52 11.11 5.27 -7.48
CA GLN A 52 11.42 6.52 -6.77
C GLN A 52 11.07 6.45 -5.28
N LEU A 53 9.98 5.75 -4.94
CA LEU A 53 9.55 5.56 -3.56
C LEU A 53 10.30 4.43 -2.83
N ARG A 54 11.20 3.70 -3.52
CA ARG A 54 12.00 2.60 -2.95
C ARG A 54 11.12 1.57 -2.21
N LEU A 55 9.99 1.23 -2.81
CA LEU A 55 9.01 0.29 -2.25
C LEU A 55 9.34 -1.18 -2.57
N ASN A 56 10.52 -1.43 -3.15
CA ASN A 56 11.07 -2.77 -3.24
C ASN A 56 11.33 -3.26 -1.81
N SER A 57 10.54 -4.24 -1.36
CA SER A 57 10.81 -4.92 -0.10
C SER A 57 12.21 -5.53 -0.15
N ASP A 58 13.08 -5.15 0.79
CA ASP A 58 14.27 -5.94 1.06
C ASP A 58 13.82 -7.34 1.50
N PRO A 59 14.24 -8.43 0.83
CA PRO A 59 13.88 -9.79 1.23
C PRO A 59 14.36 -10.13 2.65
N SER A 60 15.28 -9.34 3.23
CA SER A 60 15.76 -9.51 4.60
C SER A 60 14.67 -9.29 5.67
N ALA A 61 13.59 -8.57 5.36
CA ALA A 61 12.48 -8.34 6.30
C ALA A 61 11.49 -9.52 6.39
N GLN A 62 11.69 -10.59 5.61
CA GLN A 62 10.85 -11.80 5.61
C GLN A 62 11.47 -12.97 6.40
N GLN A 63 12.70 -12.82 6.93
CA GLN A 63 13.36 -13.85 7.72
C GLN A 63 13.03 -13.69 9.21
N GLY A 64 11.75 -13.87 9.56
CA GLY A 64 11.25 -13.72 10.93
C GLY A 64 10.65 -14.98 11.55
N GLU A 65 10.48 -16.08 10.82
CA GLU A 65 9.88 -17.31 11.35
C GLU A 65 10.44 -18.57 10.65
N VAL A 66 11.70 -18.90 10.92
CA VAL A 66 12.15 -20.31 10.94
C VAL A 66 13.04 -20.45 12.16
N MET A 67 12.38 -20.56 13.31
CA MET A 67 13.04 -21.00 14.54
C MET A 67 13.40 -22.46 14.34
N HIS A 68 14.64 -22.69 13.90
CA HIS A 68 15.27 -23.99 13.94
C HIS A 68 15.27 -24.48 15.39
N HIS A 69 14.54 -25.56 15.66
CA HIS A 69 14.73 -26.34 16.87
C HIS A 69 15.01 -27.79 16.50
N ILE A 70 16.29 -28.12 16.33
CA ILE A 70 16.89 -29.46 16.49
C ILE A 70 18.30 -29.19 17.07
N PRO A 71 18.68 -29.77 18.22
CA PRO A 71 19.03 -31.20 18.33
C PRO A 71 17.95 -32.09 18.92
#